data_AF-A0A5E7CTM6-F1
#
_entry.id   AF-A0A5E7CTM6-F1
#
_cell.length_a   1.000
_cell.length_b   1.000
_cell.length_c   1.000
_cell.angle_alpha   90.00
_cell.angle_beta   90.00
_cell.angle_gamma   90.00
#
_symmetry.space_group_name_H-M   'P 1'
#
loop_
_entity.id
_entity.type
_entity.pdbx_description
1 polymer ?
#
loop_
_entity_poly.entity_id
_entity_poly.type
_entity_poly.pdbx_seq_one_letter_code
_entity_poly.pdbx_strand_id
1 'polypeptide(L)'
;MPIFISYSHSDKEKIDLIAGHLLRKRANVWIDRWELKAGDSIINKVQEAVEGSSALLIMLSKASVESEWCKKELTAGLFRELDEKRVVTIPVLLENCKIPLFLKDKMYADFRTDFDSGMFSLLESVAQFSNSDQSRLENAEGFLDWSYDYGMVNDKYFINYMLVQSSEKLEMSFVTEISCTYNDVATRRQLKYVNAGIEWMGRTTNAIMLLDFAEKAKNEMFLILDSTVPQTKGFTFEDEKTGSSTDVLVKSRKMGNDNGKDQLINITDYFRRIFEYTTKTERKATREEIIKFNEVKSMPW
;
A
#
# COMPACT_ATOMS: atom_id res chain seq x y z
N MET A 1 -1.72 -2.37 -6.40
CA MET A 1 -2.57 -2.54 -7.59
C MET A 1 -3.98 -2.13 -7.21
N PRO A 2 -4.84 -1.76 -8.17
CA PRO A 2 -6.19 -1.33 -7.84
C PRO A 2 -7.06 -2.48 -7.36
N ILE A 3 -8.11 -2.14 -6.62
CA ILE A 3 -9.27 -2.98 -6.34
C ILE A 3 -10.33 -2.58 -7.37
N PHE A 4 -10.70 -3.53 -8.23
CA PHE A 4 -11.74 -3.31 -9.23
C PHE A 4 -13.12 -3.41 -8.59
N ILE A 5 -14.02 -2.45 -8.86
CA ILE A 5 -15.41 -2.51 -8.42
C ILE A 5 -16.33 -2.78 -9.61
N SER A 6 -16.91 -3.98 -9.64
CA SER A 6 -17.95 -4.40 -10.58
C SER A 6 -19.32 -4.08 -10.00
N TYR A 7 -20.09 -3.23 -10.68
CA TYR A 7 -21.41 -2.79 -10.19
C TYR A 7 -22.34 -2.45 -11.35
N SER A 8 -23.64 -2.37 -11.06
CA SER A 8 -24.61 -1.79 -12.00
C SER A 8 -24.64 -0.28 -11.86
N HIS A 9 -24.70 0.46 -12.97
CA HIS A 9 -24.86 1.92 -12.93
C HIS A 9 -26.09 2.41 -12.15
N SER A 10 -27.09 1.55 -11.96
CA SER A 10 -28.25 1.84 -11.10
C SER A 10 -27.89 1.99 -9.62
N ASP A 11 -26.78 1.42 -9.17
CA ASP A 11 -26.30 1.44 -7.77
C ASP A 11 -25.32 2.58 -7.47
N LYS A 12 -25.09 3.49 -8.43
CA LYS A 12 -24.00 4.48 -8.41
C LYS A 12 -23.82 5.22 -7.08
N GLU A 13 -24.91 5.64 -6.43
CA GLU A 13 -24.85 6.47 -5.21
C GLU A 13 -24.29 5.68 -4.02
N LYS A 14 -24.69 4.42 -3.87
CA LYS A 14 -24.13 3.53 -2.84
C LYS A 14 -22.67 3.20 -3.12
N ILE A 15 -22.31 3.01 -4.39
CA ILE A 15 -20.93 2.72 -4.80
C ILE A 15 -20.01 3.91 -4.55
N ASP A 16 -20.45 5.13 -4.86
CA ASP A 16 -19.67 6.35 -4.62
C ASP A 16 -19.39 6.53 -3.11
N LEU A 17 -20.37 6.20 -2.25
CA LEU A 17 -20.17 6.19 -0.80
C LEU A 17 -19.15 5.13 -0.37
N ILE A 18 -19.32 3.87 -0.79
CA ILE A 18 -18.40 2.77 -0.42
C ILE A 18 -16.98 3.05 -0.90
N ALA A 19 -16.82 3.49 -2.14
CA ALA A 19 -15.55 3.85 -2.72
C ALA A 19 -14.89 5.02 -1.98
N GLY A 20 -15.67 6.02 -1.55
CA GLY A 20 -15.18 7.11 -0.71
C GLY A 20 -14.56 6.61 0.61
N HIS A 21 -15.18 5.62 1.26
CA HIS A 21 -14.62 4.99 2.47
C HIS A 21 -13.33 4.21 2.20
N LEU A 22 -13.26 3.47 1.09
CA LEU A 22 -12.03 2.77 0.67
C LEU A 22 -10.89 3.75 0.38
N LEU A 23 -11.16 4.85 -0.34
CA LEU A 23 -10.16 5.89 -0.63
C LEU A 23 -9.62 6.57 0.63
N ARG A 24 -10.48 6.81 1.64
CA ARG A 24 -10.06 7.33 2.96
C ARG A 24 -9.09 6.40 3.67
N LYS A 25 -9.17 5.08 3.41
CA LYS A 25 -8.23 4.08 3.89
C LYS A 25 -7.03 3.87 2.96
N ARG A 26 -6.81 4.79 2.01
CA ARG A 26 -5.74 4.78 1.00
C ARG A 26 -5.77 3.60 0.03
N ALA A 27 -6.86 2.84 0.00
CA ALA A 27 -7.02 1.78 -0.97
C ALA A 27 -7.09 2.37 -2.38
N ASN A 28 -6.29 1.83 -3.29
CA ASN A 28 -6.37 2.15 -4.71
C ASN A 28 -7.60 1.46 -5.30
N VAL A 29 -8.61 2.22 -5.71
CA VAL A 29 -9.88 1.70 -6.23
C VAL A 29 -10.01 2.07 -7.70
N TRP A 30 -10.46 1.13 -8.53
CA TRP A 30 -10.74 1.34 -9.94
C TRP A 30 -12.26 1.22 -10.19
N ILE A 31 -12.83 2.27 -10.76
CA ILE A 31 -14.24 2.35 -11.15
C ILE A 31 -14.29 2.89 -12.58
N ASP A 32 -15.04 2.21 -13.43
CA ASP A 32 -15.19 2.53 -14.85
C ASP A 32 -15.49 4.02 -15.12
N ARG A 33 -16.43 4.62 -14.39
CA ARG A 33 -16.83 6.03 -14.50
C ARG A 33 -15.71 7.01 -14.19
N TRP A 34 -14.73 6.63 -13.37
CA TRP A 34 -13.64 7.50 -12.95
C TRP A 34 -12.42 7.39 -13.88
N GLU A 35 -12.24 6.23 -14.50
CA GLU A 35 -11.01 5.88 -15.23
C GLU A 35 -11.18 5.88 -16.76
N LEU A 36 -12.41 5.74 -17.28
CA LEU A 36 -12.69 5.76 -18.72
C LEU A 36 -12.89 7.18 -19.25
N LYS A 37 -12.37 7.43 -20.46
CA LYS A 37 -12.55 8.68 -21.22
C LYS A 37 -13.30 8.44 -22.53
N ALA A 38 -13.86 9.50 -23.10
CA ALA A 38 -14.48 9.44 -24.42
C ALA A 38 -13.44 9.00 -25.47
N GLY A 39 -13.75 7.93 -26.22
CA GLY A 39 -12.85 7.32 -27.20
C GLY A 39 -12.13 6.06 -26.70
N ASP A 40 -12.18 5.76 -25.40
CA ASP A 40 -11.61 4.51 -24.87
C ASP A 40 -12.45 3.29 -25.29
N SER A 41 -11.78 2.18 -25.59
CA SER A 41 -12.44 0.88 -25.66
C SER A 41 -12.75 0.41 -24.24
N ILE A 42 -14.02 0.55 -23.85
CA ILE A 42 -14.54 0.11 -22.54
C ILE A 42 -14.14 -1.35 -22.27
N ILE A 43 -14.25 -2.21 -23.29
CA ILE A 43 -13.96 -3.64 -23.17
C ILE A 43 -12.50 -3.88 -22.82
N ASN A 44 -11.58 -3.30 -23.58
CA ASN A 44 -10.15 -3.53 -23.37
C ASN A 44 -9.72 -2.95 -22.02
N LYS A 45 -10.18 -1.73 -21.68
CA LYS A 45 -9.82 -1.07 -20.42
C LYS A 45 -10.31 -1.82 -19.19
N VAL A 46 -11.53 -2.34 -19.24
CA VAL A 46 -12.05 -3.15 -18.14
C VAL A 46 -11.30 -4.47 -18.04
N GLN A 47 -11.01 -5.15 -19.15
CA GLN A 47 -10.20 -6.39 -19.10
C GLN A 47 -8.81 -6.14 -18.51
N GLU A 48 -8.10 -5.11 -18.98
CA GLU A 48 -6.81 -4.69 -18.43
C GLU A 48 -6.91 -4.40 -16.92
N ALA A 49 -7.97 -3.71 -16.48
CA ALA A 49 -8.19 -3.38 -15.09
C ALA A 49 -8.52 -4.61 -14.24
N VAL A 50 -9.33 -5.54 -14.76
CA VAL A 50 -9.62 -6.81 -14.08
C VAL A 50 -8.35 -7.62 -13.95
N GLU A 51 -7.54 -7.78 -15.00
CA GLU A 51 -6.27 -8.54 -14.95
C GLU A 51 -5.24 -7.90 -14.01
N GLY A 52 -5.10 -6.57 -14.05
CA GLY A 52 -4.15 -5.83 -13.24
C GLY A 52 -4.57 -5.57 -11.79
N SER A 53 -5.79 -5.95 -11.39
CA SER A 53 -6.32 -5.68 -10.04
C SER A 53 -5.87 -6.73 -9.02
N SER A 54 -5.65 -6.30 -7.77
CA SER A 54 -5.37 -7.24 -6.67
C SER A 54 -6.62 -8.00 -6.23
N ALA A 55 -7.77 -7.34 -6.31
CA ALA A 55 -9.07 -7.89 -5.93
C ALA A 55 -10.18 -7.32 -6.81
N LEU A 56 -11.24 -8.10 -6.93
CA LEU A 56 -12.45 -7.83 -7.68
C LEU A 56 -13.64 -7.81 -6.71
N LEU A 57 -14.18 -6.63 -6.44
CA LEU A 57 -15.41 -6.47 -5.66
C LEU A 57 -16.60 -6.62 -6.59
N ILE A 58 -17.44 -7.64 -6.36
CA ILE A 58 -18.70 -7.83 -7.10
C ILE A 58 -19.85 -7.29 -6.27
N MET A 59 -20.40 -6.16 -6.69
CA MET A 59 -21.52 -5.49 -6.02
C MET A 59 -22.83 -6.14 -6.46
N LEU A 60 -23.42 -6.93 -5.57
CA LEU A 60 -24.61 -7.74 -5.80
C LEU A 60 -25.88 -6.93 -5.49
N SER A 61 -26.59 -6.59 -6.55
CA SER A 61 -27.96 -6.05 -6.57
C SER A 61 -28.77 -6.83 -7.61
N LYS A 62 -30.10 -6.67 -7.63
CA LYS A 62 -30.96 -7.28 -8.66
C LYS A 62 -30.52 -6.86 -10.07
N ALA A 63 -30.20 -5.57 -10.24
CA ALA A 63 -29.75 -5.04 -11.51
C ALA A 63 -28.36 -5.55 -11.92
N SER A 64 -27.45 -5.73 -10.94
CA SER A 64 -26.10 -6.24 -11.21
C SER A 64 -26.13 -7.72 -11.61
N VAL A 65 -26.87 -8.58 -10.91
CA VAL A 65 -26.90 -10.03 -11.19
C VAL A 65 -27.58 -10.38 -12.52
N GLU A 66 -28.45 -9.51 -13.03
CA GLU A 66 -29.09 -9.68 -14.34
C GLU A 66 -28.21 -9.17 -15.50
N SER A 67 -27.19 -8.36 -15.21
CA SER A 67 -26.29 -7.80 -16.20
C SER A 67 -25.36 -8.86 -16.80
N GLU A 68 -25.31 -8.94 -18.13
CA GLU A 68 -24.32 -9.74 -18.87
C GLU A 68 -22.89 -9.31 -18.57
N TRP A 69 -22.69 -8.05 -18.20
CA TRP A 69 -21.39 -7.51 -17.84
C TRP A 69 -20.86 -8.13 -16.54
N CYS A 70 -21.69 -8.14 -15.49
CA CYS A 70 -21.35 -8.77 -14.21
C CYS A 70 -21.02 -10.26 -14.39
N LYS A 71 -21.74 -10.98 -15.25
CA LYS A 71 -21.44 -12.39 -15.56
C LYS A 71 -20.05 -12.57 -16.19
N LYS A 72 -19.65 -11.68 -17.11
CA LYS A 72 -18.33 -11.74 -17.75
C LYS A 72 -17.21 -11.44 -16.75
N GLU A 73 -17.35 -10.40 -15.94
CA GLU A 73 -16.35 -10.03 -14.92
C GLU A 73 -16.21 -11.11 -13.85
N LEU A 74 -17.32 -11.70 -13.40
CA LEU A 74 -17.33 -12.81 -12.45
C LEU A 74 -16.65 -14.07 -13.03
N THR A 75 -16.84 -14.33 -14.33
CA THR A 75 -16.15 -15.42 -15.03
C THR A 75 -14.63 -15.17 -15.10
N ALA A 76 -14.21 -13.94 -15.42
CA ALA A 76 -12.80 -13.56 -15.45
C ALA A 76 -12.16 -13.68 -14.05
N GLY A 77 -12.84 -13.19 -13.01
CA GLY A 77 -12.42 -13.35 -11.62
C GLY A 77 -12.25 -14.81 -11.21
N LEU A 78 -13.17 -15.69 -11.62
CA LEU A 78 -13.08 -17.12 -11.36
C LEU A 78 -11.84 -17.77 -12.01
N PHE A 79 -11.57 -17.47 -13.28
CA PHE A 79 -10.37 -17.98 -13.96
C PHE A 79 -9.09 -17.52 -13.24
N ARG A 80 -9.04 -16.25 -12.83
CA ARG A 80 -7.91 -15.72 -12.06
C ARG A 80 -7.72 -16.42 -10.72
N GLU A 81 -8.78 -16.73 -9.98
CA GLU A 81 -8.66 -17.46 -8.72
C GLU A 81 -8.11 -18.88 -8.92
N LEU A 82 -8.47 -19.53 -10.03
CA LEU A 82 -7.96 -20.86 -10.38
C LEU A 82 -6.47 -20.80 -10.76
N ASP A 83 -6.08 -19.81 -11.57
CA ASP A 83 -4.70 -19.65 -12.03
C ASP A 83 -3.76 -19.19 -10.90
N GLU A 84 -4.18 -18.17 -10.14
CA GLU A 84 -3.38 -17.55 -9.07
C GLU A 84 -3.47 -18.32 -7.74
N LYS A 85 -4.37 -19.30 -7.62
CA LYS A 85 -4.61 -20.10 -6.41
C LYS A 85 -4.84 -19.27 -5.13
N ARG A 86 -5.46 -18.10 -5.28
CA ARG A 86 -5.80 -17.19 -4.17
C ARG A 86 -7.18 -16.59 -4.38
N VAL A 87 -7.76 -16.07 -3.30
CA VAL A 87 -9.03 -15.34 -3.38
C VAL A 87 -8.79 -14.00 -4.07
N VAL A 88 -9.54 -13.74 -5.14
CA VAL A 88 -9.50 -12.49 -5.90
C VAL A 88 -10.88 -11.83 -5.87
N THR A 89 -11.95 -12.61 -5.86
CA THR A 89 -13.32 -12.13 -5.98
C THR A 89 -13.99 -12.05 -4.61
N ILE A 90 -14.36 -10.84 -4.20
CA ILE A 90 -15.04 -10.53 -2.94
C ILE A 90 -16.47 -10.09 -3.26
N PRO A 91 -17.49 -10.86 -2.87
CA PRO A 91 -18.87 -10.50 -3.14
C PRO A 91 -19.41 -9.54 -2.07
N VAL A 92 -20.11 -8.50 -2.52
CA VAL A 92 -20.64 -7.42 -1.66
C VAL A 92 -22.15 -7.31 -1.87
N LEU A 93 -22.95 -7.63 -0.87
CA LEU A 93 -24.39 -7.73 -0.99
C LEU A 93 -25.07 -6.39 -0.64
N LEU A 94 -25.62 -5.71 -1.65
CA LEU A 94 -26.27 -4.40 -1.49
C LEU A 94 -27.78 -4.49 -1.20
N GLU A 95 -28.41 -5.56 -1.66
CA GLU A 95 -29.84 -5.84 -1.48
C GLU A 95 -30.13 -7.35 -1.65
N ASN A 96 -31.37 -7.77 -1.37
CA ASN A 96 -31.78 -9.14 -1.62
C ASN A 96 -31.90 -9.42 -3.12
N CYS A 97 -31.01 -10.26 -3.66
CA CYS A 97 -30.99 -10.68 -5.06
C CYS A 97 -30.66 -12.17 -5.22
N LYS A 98 -30.76 -12.68 -6.45
CA LYS A 98 -30.40 -14.07 -6.77
C LYS A 98 -28.88 -14.19 -6.88
N ILE A 99 -28.24 -14.61 -5.78
CA ILE A 99 -26.77 -14.76 -5.71
C ILE A 99 -26.30 -15.82 -6.73
N PRO A 100 -25.32 -15.48 -7.61
CA PRO A 100 -24.71 -16.42 -8.55
C PRO A 100 -24.13 -17.64 -7.85
N LEU A 101 -24.20 -18.81 -8.49
CA LEU A 101 -23.84 -20.09 -7.89
C LEU A 101 -22.40 -20.12 -7.35
N PHE A 102 -21.45 -19.56 -8.11
CA PHE A 102 -20.03 -19.48 -7.74
C PHE A 102 -19.72 -18.53 -6.57
N LEU A 103 -20.71 -17.76 -6.11
CA LEU A 103 -20.55 -16.90 -4.94
C LEU A 103 -21.26 -17.49 -3.72
N LYS A 104 -22.08 -18.55 -3.87
CA LYS A 104 -22.92 -19.09 -2.78
C LYS A 104 -22.16 -19.66 -1.60
N ASP A 105 -20.95 -20.14 -1.86
CA ASP A 105 -20.03 -20.72 -0.88
C ASP A 105 -19.04 -19.70 -0.30
N LYS A 106 -19.08 -18.45 -0.78
CA LYS A 106 -18.24 -17.36 -0.28
C LYS A 106 -18.96 -16.53 0.78
N MET A 107 -18.20 -16.06 1.76
CA MET A 107 -18.69 -15.02 2.68
C MET A 107 -18.86 -13.69 1.94
N TYR A 108 -19.86 -12.92 2.34
CA TYR A 108 -20.19 -11.62 1.74
C TYR A 108 -19.94 -10.49 2.73
N ALA A 109 -19.51 -9.34 2.22
CA ALA A 109 -19.73 -8.09 2.94
C ALA A 109 -21.19 -7.66 2.75
N ASP A 110 -21.99 -7.68 3.83
CA ASP A 110 -23.44 -7.46 3.77
C ASP A 110 -23.81 -6.01 4.14
N PHE A 111 -24.36 -5.27 3.18
CA PHE A 111 -24.78 -3.88 3.32
C PHE A 111 -26.31 -3.72 3.41
N ARG A 112 -27.08 -4.82 3.53
CA ARG A 112 -28.55 -4.77 3.53
C ARG A 112 -29.13 -4.12 4.78
N THR A 113 -28.48 -4.31 5.94
CA THR A 113 -29.03 -3.92 7.24
C THR A 113 -28.21 -2.85 7.93
N ASP A 114 -26.89 -2.98 7.94
CA ASP A 114 -25.99 -2.07 8.64
C ASP A 114 -24.78 -1.73 7.77
N PHE A 115 -24.61 -0.44 7.48
CA PHE A 115 -23.53 0.04 6.62
C PHE A 115 -22.17 -0.14 7.27
N ASP A 116 -22.06 0.11 8.58
CA ASP A 116 -20.79 0.07 9.29
C ASP A 116 -20.26 -1.35 9.42
N SER A 117 -21.11 -2.33 9.75
CA SER A 117 -20.74 -3.75 9.76
C SER A 117 -20.33 -4.24 8.37
N GLY A 118 -21.10 -3.91 7.32
CA GLY A 118 -20.74 -4.26 5.95
C GLY A 118 -19.40 -3.67 5.51
N MET A 119 -19.16 -2.40 5.86
CA MET A 119 -17.89 -1.71 5.59
C MET A 119 -16.73 -2.33 6.37
N PHE A 120 -16.93 -2.74 7.62
CA PHE A 120 -15.92 -3.41 8.42
C PHE A 120 -15.47 -4.73 7.77
N SER A 121 -16.41 -5.61 7.41
CA SER A 121 -16.10 -6.88 6.74
C SER A 121 -15.44 -6.68 5.36
N LEU A 122 -15.87 -5.65 4.62
CA LEU A 122 -15.23 -5.30 3.36
C LEU A 122 -13.78 -4.84 3.57
N LEU A 123 -13.54 -3.95 4.52
CA LEU A 123 -12.20 -3.43 4.85
C LEU A 123 -11.25 -4.54 5.28
N GLU A 124 -11.71 -5.48 6.11
CA GLU A 124 -10.96 -6.68 6.49
C GLU A 124 -10.53 -7.49 5.25
N SER A 125 -11.47 -7.72 4.33
CA SER A 125 -11.22 -8.50 3.12
C SER A 125 -10.23 -7.83 2.16
N VAL A 126 -10.24 -6.49 2.08
CA VAL A 126 -9.34 -5.74 1.18
C VAL A 126 -8.02 -5.35 1.82
N ALA A 127 -7.87 -5.44 3.14
CA ALA A 127 -6.67 -5.01 3.86
C ALA A 127 -5.42 -5.74 3.37
N GLN A 128 -5.55 -7.05 3.06
CA GLN A 128 -4.48 -7.88 2.50
C GLN A 128 -3.94 -7.36 1.14
N PHE A 129 -4.67 -6.50 0.43
CA PHE A 129 -4.31 -6.01 -0.89
C PHE A 129 -3.97 -4.51 -0.94
N SER A 130 -4.40 -3.75 0.07
CA SER A 130 -4.45 -2.29 0.02
C SER A 130 -3.70 -1.60 1.14
N ASN A 131 -3.18 -2.34 2.12
CA ASN A 131 -2.39 -1.74 3.18
C ASN A 131 -1.01 -1.33 2.65
N SER A 132 -0.78 -0.02 2.51
CA SER A 132 0.50 0.56 2.11
C SER A 132 1.47 0.77 3.29
N ASP A 133 1.06 0.45 4.52
CA ASP A 133 1.88 0.65 5.72
C ASP A 133 2.57 -0.61 6.22
N GLN A 134 2.15 -1.78 5.73
CA GLN A 134 2.76 -3.07 6.05
C GLN A 134 2.51 -4.06 4.92
N SER A 135 3.44 -5.00 4.74
CA SER A 135 3.25 -6.13 3.82
C SER A 135 4.30 -7.22 4.00
N ARG A 136 4.11 -8.32 3.26
CA ARG A 136 5.11 -9.35 3.00
C ARG A 136 5.56 -9.26 1.55
N LEU A 137 6.87 -9.24 1.33
CA LEU A 137 7.48 -9.29 0.00
C LEU A 137 8.24 -10.61 -0.16
N GLU A 138 7.71 -11.52 -0.96
CA GLU A 138 8.30 -12.86 -1.19
C GLU A 138 9.36 -12.85 -2.30
N ASN A 139 10.34 -13.74 -2.20
CA ASN A 139 11.25 -14.09 -3.28
C ASN A 139 11.57 -15.59 -3.23
N ALA A 140 12.34 -16.10 -4.20
CA ALA A 140 12.63 -17.53 -4.33
C ALA A 140 13.41 -18.13 -3.15
N GLU A 141 14.02 -17.31 -2.28
CA GLU A 141 14.89 -17.77 -1.19
C GLU A 141 14.37 -17.36 0.20
N GLY A 142 13.14 -16.82 0.31
CA GLY A 142 12.51 -16.41 1.56
C GLY A 142 11.54 -15.22 1.42
N PHE A 143 11.42 -14.41 2.46
CA PHE A 143 10.48 -13.29 2.50
C PHE A 143 11.00 -12.11 3.32
N LEU A 144 10.45 -10.92 3.06
CA LEU A 144 10.65 -9.70 3.83
C LEU A 144 9.29 -9.23 4.35
N ASP A 145 9.07 -9.41 5.65
CA ASP A 145 7.95 -8.80 6.36
C ASP A 145 8.37 -7.40 6.79
N TRP A 146 7.49 -6.42 6.62
CA TRP A 146 7.77 -5.05 7.04
C TRP A 146 6.51 -4.31 7.45
N SER A 147 6.70 -3.33 8.32
CA SER A 147 5.72 -2.31 8.65
C SER A 147 6.44 -1.01 8.97
N TYR A 148 5.71 0.09 8.99
CA TYR A 148 6.22 1.32 9.57
C TYR A 148 5.18 2.04 10.40
N ASP A 149 5.67 2.79 11.37
CA ASP A 149 4.90 3.74 12.15
C ASP A 149 5.53 5.14 12.03
N TYR A 150 4.76 6.14 12.44
CA TYR A 150 5.18 7.53 12.36
C TYR A 150 4.45 8.35 13.40
N GLY A 151 5.02 9.48 13.75
CA GLY A 151 4.40 10.37 14.73
C GLY A 151 5.33 11.50 15.14
N MET A 152 5.10 11.99 16.36
CA MET A 152 5.90 13.03 16.99
C MET A 152 6.56 12.45 18.24
N VAL A 153 7.87 12.66 18.39
CA VAL A 153 8.62 12.37 19.62
C VAL A 153 9.53 13.57 19.88
N ASN A 154 9.44 14.13 21.08
CA ASN A 154 10.23 15.30 21.49
C ASN A 154 10.17 16.44 20.46
N ASP A 155 8.95 16.79 20.03
CA ASP A 155 8.65 17.82 19.02
C ASP A 155 9.25 17.61 17.63
N LYS A 156 9.80 16.42 17.35
CA LYS A 156 10.30 16.02 16.03
C LYS A 156 9.40 14.99 15.40
N TYR A 157 9.14 15.15 14.10
CA TYR A 157 8.47 14.12 13.32
C TYR A 157 9.41 12.92 13.15
N PHE A 158 8.87 11.72 13.18
CA PHE A 158 9.64 10.50 12.93
C PHE A 158 8.86 9.52 12.04
N ILE A 159 9.62 8.65 11.37
CA ILE A 159 9.12 7.44 10.72
C ILE A 159 10.03 6.30 11.16
N ASN A 160 9.46 5.20 11.63
CA ASN A 160 10.22 4.02 12.03
C ASN A 160 9.77 2.81 11.20
N TYR A 161 10.72 2.15 10.53
CA TYR A 161 10.46 0.92 9.79
C TYR A 161 10.94 -0.27 10.61
N MET A 162 10.09 -1.28 10.74
CA MET A 162 10.43 -2.57 11.33
C MET A 162 10.37 -3.64 10.25
N LEU A 163 11.48 -4.36 10.06
CA LEU A 163 11.63 -5.36 9.02
C LEU A 163 12.11 -6.68 9.60
N VAL A 164 11.56 -7.77 9.08
CA VAL A 164 12.04 -9.14 9.31
C VAL A 164 12.29 -9.79 7.96
N GLN A 165 13.55 -9.94 7.60
CA GLN A 165 13.94 -10.73 6.44
C GLN A 165 14.20 -12.16 6.90
N SER A 166 13.57 -13.15 6.28
CA SER A 166 13.90 -14.56 6.49
C SER A 166 14.50 -15.14 5.22
N SER A 167 15.52 -15.97 5.37
CA SER A 167 16.16 -16.71 4.28
C SER A 167 16.14 -18.20 4.58
N GLU A 168 15.46 -18.97 3.74
CA GLU A 168 15.41 -20.43 3.85
C GLU A 168 16.80 -21.04 3.60
N LYS A 169 17.52 -20.50 2.62
CA LYS A 169 18.87 -20.94 2.24
C LYS A 169 19.91 -20.76 3.35
N LEU A 170 19.81 -19.67 4.11
CA LEU A 170 20.72 -19.41 5.22
C LEU A 170 20.22 -19.99 6.55
N GLU A 171 18.97 -20.44 6.62
CA GLU A 171 18.28 -20.79 7.88
C GLU A 171 18.40 -19.68 8.93
N MET A 172 18.29 -18.43 8.46
CA MET A 172 18.47 -17.22 9.27
C MET A 172 17.33 -16.24 9.05
N SER A 173 17.07 -15.44 10.08
CA SER A 173 16.26 -14.23 10.00
C SER A 173 17.07 -13.01 10.45
N PHE A 174 16.76 -11.87 9.85
CA PHE A 174 17.37 -10.58 10.14
C PHE A 174 16.28 -9.63 10.59
N VAL A 175 16.39 -9.13 11.81
CA VAL A 175 15.49 -8.11 12.35
C VAL A 175 16.17 -6.77 12.21
N THR A 176 15.55 -5.86 11.49
CA THR A 176 16.10 -4.54 11.19
C THR A 176 15.10 -3.46 11.57
N GLU A 177 15.55 -2.51 12.38
CA GLU A 177 14.85 -1.27 12.72
C GLU A 177 15.54 -0.11 11.98
N ILE A 178 14.77 0.73 11.30
CA ILE A 178 15.26 1.93 10.64
C ILE A 178 14.48 3.14 11.15
N SER A 179 15.12 3.93 12.01
CA SER A 179 14.49 5.09 12.62
C SER A 179 14.92 6.37 11.92
N CYS A 180 13.97 7.04 11.26
CA CYS A 180 14.16 8.31 10.58
C CYS A 180 13.61 9.44 11.45
N THR A 181 14.49 10.34 11.92
CA THR A 181 14.12 11.50 12.75
C THR A 181 14.33 12.79 11.97
N TYR A 182 13.31 13.63 11.92
CA TYR A 182 13.30 14.85 11.14
C TYR A 182 13.78 16.01 12.00
N ASN A 183 14.61 16.89 11.47
CA ASN A 183 14.96 18.13 12.17
C ASN A 183 13.75 19.09 12.22
N ASP A 184 13.91 20.25 12.87
CA ASP A 184 12.79 21.18 13.08
C ASP A 184 12.22 21.71 11.76
N VAL A 185 13.07 21.95 10.76
CA VAL A 185 12.67 22.43 9.43
C VAL A 185 11.81 21.37 8.73
N ALA A 186 12.33 20.15 8.65
CA ALA A 186 11.67 19.03 7.99
C ALA A 186 10.37 18.64 8.74
N THR A 187 10.37 18.73 10.08
CA THR A 187 9.20 18.51 10.92
C THR A 187 8.11 19.54 10.65
N ARG A 188 8.44 20.85 10.64
CA ARG A 188 7.47 21.90 10.30
C ARG A 188 6.87 21.70 8.92
N ARG A 189 7.69 21.27 7.95
CA ARG A 189 7.21 20.94 6.61
C ARG A 189 6.21 19.78 6.63
N GLN A 190 6.52 18.72 7.35
CA GLN A 190 5.63 17.56 7.46
C GLN A 190 4.30 17.92 8.14
N LEU A 191 4.32 18.74 9.18
CA LEU A 191 3.11 19.21 9.85
C LEU A 191 2.21 20.06 8.93
N LYS A 192 2.76 20.77 7.94
CA LYS A 192 1.95 21.46 6.92
C LYS A 192 1.15 20.47 6.07
N TYR A 193 1.73 19.33 5.67
CA TYR A 193 1.00 18.28 4.97
C TYR A 193 -0.11 17.67 5.83
N VAL A 194 0.19 17.42 7.12
CA VAL A 194 -0.80 16.93 8.10
C VAL A 194 -1.97 17.90 8.25
N ASN A 195 -1.69 19.19 8.45
CA ASN A 195 -2.73 20.21 8.62
C ASN A 195 -3.60 20.40 7.36
N ALA A 196 -3.05 20.10 6.18
CA ALA A 196 -3.79 20.15 4.92
C ALA A 196 -4.59 18.86 4.61
N GLY A 197 -4.47 17.82 5.44
CA GLY A 197 -5.10 16.51 5.24
C GLY A 197 -4.51 15.70 4.08
N ILE A 198 -3.23 15.95 3.78
CA ILE A 198 -2.46 15.29 2.70
C ILE A 198 -1.15 14.71 3.24
N GLU A 199 -1.12 14.31 4.52
CA GLU A 199 0.04 13.75 5.19
C GLU A 199 0.65 12.55 4.47
N TRP A 200 -0.20 11.76 3.81
CA TRP A 200 0.23 10.60 3.03
C TRP A 200 1.13 11.03 1.87
N MET A 201 0.80 12.09 1.14
CA MET A 201 1.65 12.63 0.07
C MET A 201 2.98 13.15 0.61
N GLY A 202 2.97 13.74 1.81
CA GLY A 202 4.19 14.15 2.51
C GLY A 202 5.10 12.95 2.78
N ARG A 203 4.54 11.85 3.31
CA ARG A 203 5.30 10.61 3.55
C ARG A 203 5.83 9.99 2.26
N THR A 204 5.02 9.92 1.19
CA THR A 204 5.48 9.41 -0.12
C THR A 204 6.64 10.25 -0.65
N THR A 205 6.58 11.58 -0.50
CA THR A 205 7.66 12.49 -0.91
C THR A 205 8.94 12.22 -0.11
N ASN A 206 8.82 12.01 1.20
CA ASN A 206 9.97 11.71 2.04
C ASN A 206 10.58 10.34 1.72
N ALA A 207 9.76 9.32 1.45
CA ALA A 207 10.23 8.01 1.01
C ALA A 207 11.00 8.09 -0.32
N ILE A 208 10.55 8.92 -1.28
CA ILE A 208 11.27 9.19 -2.54
C ILE A 208 12.63 9.82 -2.25
N MET A 209 12.69 10.86 -1.42
CA MET A 209 13.94 11.55 -1.08
C MET A 209 14.93 10.61 -0.38
N LEU A 210 14.42 9.77 0.52
CA LEU A 210 15.21 8.78 1.26
C LEU A 210 15.80 7.72 0.31
N LEU A 211 14.98 7.21 -0.62
CA LEU A 211 15.44 6.26 -1.63
C LEU A 211 16.47 6.88 -2.60
N ASP A 212 16.20 8.07 -3.15
CA ASP A 212 17.13 8.78 -4.05
C ASP A 212 18.49 9.00 -3.40
N PHE A 213 18.51 9.33 -2.11
CA PHE A 213 19.77 9.42 -1.38
C PHE A 213 20.43 8.05 -1.22
N ALA A 214 19.69 7.02 -0.82
CA ALA A 214 20.23 5.69 -0.56
C ALA A 214 20.80 5.01 -1.83
N GLU A 215 20.32 5.40 -3.01
CA GLU A 215 20.80 4.90 -4.31
C GLU A 215 22.01 5.66 -4.86
N LYS A 216 22.39 6.80 -4.30
CA LYS A 216 23.63 7.48 -4.70
C LYS A 216 24.81 6.63 -4.26
N ALA A 217 25.73 6.31 -5.17
CA ALA A 217 26.83 5.36 -4.94
C ALA A 217 27.75 5.66 -3.72
N LYS A 218 27.84 6.92 -3.27
CA LYS A 218 28.58 7.29 -2.03
C LYS A 218 27.81 7.00 -0.74
N ASN A 219 26.52 6.71 -0.86
CA ASN A 219 25.52 6.66 0.20
C ASN A 219 24.81 5.29 0.26
N GLU A 220 25.29 4.29 -0.48
CA GLU A 220 24.72 2.94 -0.36
C GLU A 220 24.79 2.48 1.09
N MET A 221 23.63 2.07 1.60
CA MET A 221 23.43 1.81 3.00
C MET A 221 23.63 0.33 3.27
N PHE A 222 24.84 -0.02 3.69
CA PHE A 222 25.16 -1.38 4.13
C PHE A 222 25.46 -1.46 5.61
N LEU A 223 25.08 -2.59 6.18
CA LEU A 223 25.40 -2.99 7.55
C LEU A 223 25.94 -4.42 7.54
N ILE A 224 27.11 -4.61 8.16
CA ILE A 224 27.71 -5.95 8.34
C ILE A 224 27.30 -6.46 9.72
N LEU A 225 26.77 -7.68 9.76
CA LEU A 225 26.40 -8.41 10.98
C LEU A 225 27.47 -9.46 11.28
N ASP A 226 28.47 -9.07 12.05
CA ASP A 226 29.66 -9.86 12.39
C ASP A 226 29.55 -10.62 13.73
N SER A 227 28.44 -10.45 14.44
CA SER A 227 28.27 -10.94 15.81
C SER A 227 26.80 -11.17 16.16
N THR A 228 26.54 -11.74 17.34
CA THR A 228 25.18 -12.02 17.85
C THR A 228 24.50 -10.80 18.48
N VAL A 229 25.26 -9.73 18.72
CA VAL A 229 24.75 -8.45 19.21
C VAL A 229 24.25 -7.59 18.04
N PRO A 230 23.22 -6.74 18.25
CA PRO A 230 22.77 -5.83 17.20
C PRO A 230 23.88 -4.87 16.76
N GLN A 231 24.02 -4.71 15.44
CA GLN A 231 24.90 -3.75 14.81
C GLN A 231 24.10 -2.50 14.44
N THR A 232 24.75 -1.34 14.50
CA THR A 232 24.09 -0.05 14.31
C THR A 232 24.92 0.84 13.38
N LYS A 233 24.24 1.59 12.50
CA LYS A 233 24.88 2.59 11.63
C LYS A 233 23.96 3.79 11.44
N GLY A 234 24.52 4.98 11.64
CA GLY A 234 23.82 6.25 11.45
C GLY A 234 24.15 6.89 10.10
N PHE A 235 23.17 7.60 9.55
CA PHE A 235 23.29 8.39 8.33
C PHE A 235 22.54 9.70 8.52
N THR A 236 23.02 10.78 7.92
CA THR A 236 22.33 12.08 7.94
C THR A 236 22.16 12.57 6.52
N PHE A 237 20.94 13.02 6.22
CA PHE A 237 20.49 13.47 4.93
C PHE A 237 20.16 14.93 5.10
N GLU A 238 20.83 15.82 4.38
CA GLU A 238 20.61 17.25 4.50
C GLU A 238 20.41 17.86 3.12
N ASP A 239 19.40 18.72 3.01
CA ASP A 239 19.22 19.62 1.89
C ASP A 239 19.74 21.00 2.29
N GLU A 240 20.96 21.33 1.83
CA GLU A 240 21.65 22.59 2.11
C GLU A 240 20.83 23.83 1.71
N LYS A 241 19.92 23.71 0.73
CA LYS A 241 19.12 24.86 0.28
C LYS A 241 18.03 25.25 1.26
N THR A 242 17.50 24.25 1.97
CA THR A 242 16.35 24.43 2.85
C THR A 242 16.74 24.32 4.32
N GLY A 243 17.89 23.73 4.62
CA GLY A 243 18.28 23.33 5.98
C GLY A 243 17.42 22.17 6.51
N SER A 244 16.65 21.51 5.65
CA SER A 244 15.90 20.31 6.00
C SER A 244 16.87 19.15 6.15
N SER A 245 16.80 18.44 7.27
CA SER A 245 17.58 17.22 7.46
C SER A 245 16.79 16.10 8.11
N THR A 246 17.22 14.87 7.81
CA THR A 246 16.71 13.63 8.40
C THR A 246 17.89 12.81 8.87
N ASP A 247 17.89 12.44 10.15
CA ASP A 247 18.83 11.48 10.71
C ASP A 247 18.22 10.08 10.63
N VAL A 248 18.95 9.13 10.09
CA VAL A 248 18.52 7.73 9.94
C VAL A 248 19.45 6.85 10.73
N LEU A 249 18.89 6.15 11.71
CA LEU A 249 19.58 5.15 12.49
C LEU A 249 19.11 3.77 12.07
N VAL A 250 20.02 2.97 11.50
CA VAL A 250 19.77 1.57 11.19
C VAL A 250 20.31 0.72 12.32
N LYS A 251 19.49 -0.17 12.87
CA LYS A 251 19.89 -1.19 13.84
C LYS A 251 19.43 -2.54 13.35
N SER A 252 20.34 -3.50 13.20
CA SER A 252 20.00 -4.83 12.71
C SER A 252 20.73 -5.93 13.45
N ARG A 253 20.16 -7.14 13.46
CA ARG A 253 20.78 -8.33 14.03
C ARG A 253 20.42 -9.59 13.25
N LYS A 254 21.33 -10.57 13.27
CA LYS A 254 21.08 -11.93 12.77
C LYS A 254 20.49 -12.82 13.87
N MET A 255 19.58 -13.70 13.49
CA MET A 255 18.91 -14.71 14.31
C MET A 255 18.84 -16.03 13.53
N GLY A 256 18.73 -17.16 14.23
CA GLY A 256 18.71 -18.49 13.61
C GLY A 256 20.05 -19.21 13.72
N ASN A 257 20.31 -20.13 12.79
CA ASN A 257 21.48 -20.99 12.82
C ASN A 257 22.72 -20.21 12.40
N ASP A 258 23.58 -19.82 13.34
CA ASP A 258 24.83 -19.13 13.01
C ASP A 258 25.71 -20.01 12.13
N ASN A 259 25.98 -19.55 10.91
CA ASN A 259 26.82 -20.24 9.94
C ASN A 259 28.31 -19.87 10.09
N GLY A 260 28.66 -19.08 11.12
CA GLY A 260 30.03 -18.64 11.41
C GLY A 260 30.56 -17.58 10.46
N LYS A 261 29.71 -16.97 9.63
CA LYS A 261 30.07 -15.94 8.66
C LYS A 261 29.38 -14.61 8.96
N ASP A 262 30.05 -13.53 8.58
CA ASP A 262 29.47 -12.20 8.54
C ASP A 262 28.33 -12.16 7.52
N GLN A 263 27.26 -11.44 7.86
CA GLN A 263 26.11 -11.26 6.98
C GLN A 263 26.01 -9.80 6.56
N LEU A 264 26.04 -9.53 5.26
CA LEU A 264 25.88 -8.19 4.71
C LEU A 264 24.39 -7.91 4.46
N ILE A 265 23.85 -6.86 5.09
CA ILE A 265 22.50 -6.39 4.85
C ILE A 265 22.55 -5.13 3.97
N ASN A 266 21.78 -5.13 2.89
CA ASN A 266 21.59 -4.00 2.00
C ASN A 266 20.30 -3.24 2.37
N ILE A 267 20.46 -2.14 3.09
CA ILE A 267 19.34 -1.29 3.55
C ILE A 267 18.75 -0.49 2.38
N THR A 268 19.58 -0.10 1.40
CA THR A 268 19.09 0.56 0.18
C THR A 268 18.10 -0.34 -0.56
N ASP A 269 18.34 -1.65 -0.63
CA ASP A 269 17.42 -2.62 -1.24
C ASP A 269 16.08 -2.71 -0.48
N TYR A 270 16.10 -2.65 0.86
CA TYR A 270 14.86 -2.60 1.65
C TYR A 270 14.03 -1.36 1.30
N PHE A 271 14.64 -0.18 1.26
CA PHE A 271 13.93 1.04 0.85
C PHE A 271 13.34 0.93 -0.54
N ARG A 272 14.12 0.41 -1.51
CA ARG A 272 13.65 0.21 -2.89
C ARG A 272 12.41 -0.69 -2.93
N ARG A 273 12.49 -1.86 -2.32
CA ARG A 273 11.40 -2.86 -2.32
C ARG A 273 10.14 -2.34 -1.64
N ILE A 274 10.29 -1.67 -0.51
CA ILE A 274 9.18 -1.02 0.20
C ILE A 274 8.56 0.07 -0.67
N PHE A 275 9.38 0.94 -1.25
CA PHE A 275 8.92 2.04 -2.09
C PHE A 275 8.18 1.55 -3.37
N GLU A 276 8.70 0.52 -4.03
CA GLU A 276 8.03 -0.12 -5.17
C GLU A 276 6.68 -0.73 -4.79
N TYR A 277 6.58 -1.33 -3.60
CA TYR A 277 5.31 -1.85 -3.11
C TYR A 277 4.32 -0.72 -2.84
N THR A 278 4.72 0.29 -2.05
CA THR A 278 3.83 1.38 -1.65
C THR A 278 3.29 2.14 -2.84
N THR A 279 4.15 2.49 -3.82
CA THR A 279 3.76 3.17 -5.05
C THR A 279 2.78 2.37 -5.90
N LYS A 280 2.86 1.03 -5.90
CA LYS A 280 1.90 0.17 -6.59
C LYS A 280 0.56 0.09 -5.85
N THR A 281 0.57 0.03 -4.52
CA THR A 281 -0.64 -0.19 -3.70
C THR A 281 -1.40 1.07 -3.34
N GLU A 282 -0.72 2.19 -3.21
CA GLU A 282 -1.31 3.46 -2.79
C GLU A 282 -2.16 4.05 -3.92
N ARG A 283 -3.26 4.72 -3.55
CA ARG A 283 -4.14 5.40 -4.51
C ARG A 283 -3.45 6.60 -5.17
N LYS A 284 -3.95 7.01 -6.33
CA LYS A 284 -3.54 8.28 -6.96
C LYS A 284 -4.09 9.48 -6.17
N ALA A 285 -3.32 10.57 -6.18
CA ALA A 285 -3.77 11.83 -5.62
C ALA A 285 -4.90 12.43 -6.47
N THR A 286 -5.92 12.97 -5.81
CA THR A 286 -6.97 13.74 -6.49
C THR A 286 -6.45 15.11 -6.94
N ARG A 287 -7.16 15.77 -7.86
CA ARG A 287 -6.78 17.12 -8.33
C ARG A 287 -6.70 18.14 -7.19
N GLU A 288 -7.62 18.07 -6.23
CA GLU A 288 -7.63 18.96 -5.06
C GLU A 288 -6.42 18.72 -4.15
N GLU A 289 -6.07 17.46 -3.91
CA GLU A 289 -4.88 17.10 -3.13
C GLU A 289 -3.60 17.56 -3.83
N ILE A 290 -3.51 17.44 -5.16
CA ILE A 290 -2.36 17.96 -5.93
C ILE A 290 -2.24 19.48 -5.79
N ILE A 291 -3.36 20.22 -5.79
CA ILE A 291 -3.35 21.67 -5.58
C ILE A 291 -2.83 21.99 -4.18
N LYS A 292 -3.40 21.38 -3.12
CA LYS A 292 -2.95 21.55 -1.73
C LYS A 292 -1.47 21.18 -1.56
N PHE A 293 -1.02 20.11 -2.22
CA PHE A 293 0.36 19.68 -2.17
C PHE A 293 1.30 20.71 -2.79
N ASN A 294 0.93 21.29 -3.93
CA ASN A 294 1.70 22.35 -4.57
C ASN A 294 1.70 23.66 -3.75
N GLU A 295 0.60 23.99 -3.09
CA GLU A 295 0.51 25.12 -2.14
C GLU A 295 1.45 24.93 -0.96
N VAL A 296 1.43 23.76 -0.31
CA VAL A 296 2.40 23.45 0.74
C VAL A 296 3.81 23.51 0.17
N LYS A 297 4.04 22.98 -1.04
CA LYS A 297 5.38 22.99 -1.66
C LYS A 297 5.95 24.38 -1.89
N SER A 298 5.10 25.35 -2.23
CA SER A 298 5.51 26.74 -2.48
C SER A 298 5.70 27.56 -1.21
N MET A 299 5.18 27.10 -0.06
CA MET A 299 5.43 27.76 1.22
C MET A 299 6.92 27.71 1.59
N PRO A 300 7.44 28.75 2.27
CA PRO A 300 8.77 28.70 2.89
C PRO A 300 8.94 27.46 3.76
N TRP A 301 10.16 26.94 3.82
CA TRP A 301 10.52 25.79 4.63
C TRP A 301 10.49 26.13 6.13
#